data_AF-A0AAV2NMW5-F1
#
_entry.id   AF-A0AAV2NMW5-F1
#
_cell.length_a   1.000
_cell.length_b   1.000
_cell.length_c   1.000
_cell.angle_alpha   90.00
_cell.angle_beta   90.00
_cell.angle_gamma   90.00
#
_symmetry.space_group_name_H-M   'P 1'
#
loop_
_entity.id
_entity.type
_entity.pdbx_description
1 polymer ?
#
loop_
_entity_poly.entity_id
_entity_poly.type
_entity_poly.pdbx_seq_one_letter_code
_entity_poly.pdbx_strand_id
1 'polypeptide(L)'
;MPNLKGASSKRRKLYALVVLSILLYGAPVWADVLENKKYMRVPYAKVIRFVALRVIAGYRTISYQAAHILARIPPIEYLAWKYETIYERTKLLKQDGQVPTTREKKEIKKYVEETMYNRWKNDIQEPNLPGKRTREAILPNFESWIERQHGYMTFRLTQLLTGHGTFQEFIYKIGKDDSPVCIHCAETVDTAQHTLERCPAWDKQRKRLITTVGNDLSLDTLVRKMLESDDAWNAPTSYCEEVMSAKEERERLREQEQRNRLREMSQDTDSPDFVIRIAHR
;
A
#
# COMPACT_ATOMS: atom_id res chain seq x y z
N MET A 1 -12.44 8.66 4.60
CA MET A 1 -12.64 7.21 4.78
C MET A 1 -11.59 6.66 5.74
N PRO A 2 -11.97 6.25 6.96
CA PRO A 2 -11.04 5.69 7.94
C PRO A 2 -10.42 4.38 7.45
N ASN A 3 -9.19 4.04 7.85
CA ASN A 3 -8.51 2.82 7.40
C ASN A 3 -9.12 1.55 8.01
N LEU A 4 -9.45 1.60 9.31
CA LEU A 4 -10.17 0.55 10.03
C LEU A 4 -11.65 0.89 10.18
N LYS A 5 -12.50 -0.14 10.28
CA LYS A 5 -13.95 -0.04 10.51
C LYS A 5 -14.69 0.88 9.51
N GLY A 6 -14.09 1.10 8.34
CA GLY A 6 -14.61 1.96 7.27
C GLY A 6 -15.14 1.17 6.08
N ALA A 7 -15.30 1.85 4.95
CA ALA A 7 -15.72 1.22 3.69
C ALA A 7 -14.76 0.08 3.29
N SER A 8 -15.33 -1.01 2.76
CA SER A 8 -14.56 -2.13 2.19
C SER A 8 -13.74 -1.69 0.98
N SER A 9 -12.65 -2.39 0.68
CA SER A 9 -11.80 -2.07 -0.48
C SER A 9 -12.58 -2.05 -1.80
N LYS A 10 -13.61 -2.90 -1.97
CA LYS A 10 -14.56 -2.82 -3.11
C LYS A 10 -15.19 -1.43 -3.26
N ARG A 11 -15.80 -0.92 -2.19
CA ARG A 11 -16.45 0.40 -2.18
C ARG A 11 -15.43 1.51 -2.43
N ARG A 12 -14.25 1.41 -1.84
CA ARG A 12 -13.17 2.40 -2.07
C ARG A 12 -12.69 2.40 -3.51
N LYS A 13 -12.56 1.23 -4.14
CA LYS A 13 -12.19 1.10 -5.55
C LYS A 13 -13.26 1.71 -6.45
N LEU A 14 -14.55 1.53 -6.13
CA LEU A 14 -15.64 2.19 -6.86
C LEU A 14 -15.50 3.73 -6.80
N TYR A 15 -15.31 4.31 -5.61
CA TYR A 15 -15.08 5.76 -5.49
C TYR A 15 -13.82 6.23 -6.21
N ALA A 16 -12.75 5.44 -6.16
CA ALA A 16 -11.53 5.73 -6.90
C ALA A 16 -11.77 5.83 -8.40
N LEU A 17 -12.55 4.90 -8.98
CA LEU A 17 -12.89 4.93 -10.40
C LEU A 17 -13.68 6.18 -10.78
N VAL A 18 -14.60 6.66 -9.92
CA VAL A 18 -15.34 7.91 -10.14
C VAL A 18 -14.39 9.12 -10.13
N VAL A 19 -13.48 9.20 -9.17
CA VAL A 19 -12.50 10.29 -9.12
C VAL A 19 -11.61 10.27 -10.36
N LEU A 20 -11.13 9.08 -10.76
CA LEU A 20 -10.30 8.93 -11.95
C LEU A 20 -11.05 9.29 -13.23
N SER A 21 -12.33 8.94 -13.37
CA SER A 21 -13.11 9.30 -14.56
C SER A 21 -13.29 10.81 -14.70
N ILE A 22 -13.50 11.52 -13.59
CA ILE A 22 -13.59 12.99 -13.59
C ILE A 22 -12.23 13.60 -13.95
N LEU A 23 -11.16 13.14 -13.29
CA LEU A 23 -9.82 13.69 -13.49
C LEU A 23 -9.32 13.49 -14.93
N LEU A 24 -9.62 12.33 -15.52
CA LEU A 24 -9.09 11.91 -16.83
C LEU A 24 -10.01 12.24 -18.00
N TYR A 25 -11.18 12.84 -17.74
CA TYR A 25 -12.14 13.19 -18.79
C TYR A 25 -11.50 14.05 -19.89
N GLY A 26 -10.72 15.05 -19.49
CA GLY A 26 -10.01 15.95 -20.40
C GLY A 26 -8.59 15.51 -20.77
N ALA A 27 -8.16 14.28 -20.42
CA ALA A 27 -6.78 13.83 -20.61
C ALA A 27 -6.21 14.07 -22.01
N PRO A 28 -6.94 13.84 -23.13
CA PRO A 28 -6.41 14.11 -24.46
C PRO A 28 -6.03 15.57 -24.74
N VAL A 29 -6.48 16.52 -23.91
CA VAL A 29 -6.18 17.96 -24.08
C VAL A 29 -4.91 18.36 -23.34
N TRP A 30 -4.49 17.60 -22.32
CA TRP A 30 -3.38 17.99 -21.43
C TRP A 30 -2.32 16.91 -21.21
N ALA A 31 -2.50 15.69 -21.74
CA ALA A 31 -1.58 14.57 -21.54
C ALA A 31 -0.16 14.89 -22.07
N ASP A 32 -0.06 15.46 -23.26
CA ASP A 32 1.15 16.02 -23.86
C ASP A 32 1.86 17.03 -22.94
N VAL A 33 1.11 17.87 -22.22
CA VAL A 33 1.66 18.82 -21.25
C VAL A 33 2.32 18.08 -20.10
N LEU A 34 1.73 17.01 -19.58
CA LEU A 34 2.37 16.19 -18.54
C LEU A 34 3.61 15.47 -19.06
N GLU A 35 3.61 15.05 -20.33
CA GLU A 35 4.76 14.41 -20.95
C GLU A 35 5.95 15.38 -21.02
N ASN A 36 5.71 16.59 -21.54
CA ASN A 36 6.73 17.62 -21.76
C ASN A 36 7.15 18.35 -20.47
N LYS A 37 6.21 18.61 -19.55
CA LYS A 37 6.43 19.40 -18.33
C LYS A 37 6.29 18.53 -17.09
N LYS A 38 7.33 17.75 -16.78
CA LYS A 38 7.32 16.78 -15.65
C LYS A 38 6.89 17.38 -14.30
N TYR A 39 7.20 18.65 -14.03
CA TYR A 39 6.78 19.33 -12.79
C TYR A 39 5.25 19.47 -12.67
N MET A 40 4.53 19.54 -13.79
CA MET A 40 3.06 19.59 -13.81
C MET A 40 2.41 18.27 -13.38
N ARG A 41 3.17 17.16 -13.33
CA ARG A 41 2.66 15.87 -12.84
C ARG A 41 2.43 15.87 -11.33
N VAL A 42 3.16 16.70 -10.58
CA VAL A 42 3.21 16.65 -9.11
C VAL A 42 1.82 16.80 -8.46
N PRO A 43 0.97 17.78 -8.84
CA PRO A 43 -0.38 17.91 -8.26
C PRO A 43 -1.25 16.68 -8.53
N TYR A 44 -1.25 16.16 -9.77
CA TYR A 44 -2.04 14.98 -10.14
C TYR A 44 -1.54 13.71 -9.45
N ALA A 45 -0.22 13.54 -9.36
CA ALA A 45 0.41 12.44 -8.65
C ALA A 45 0.02 12.43 -7.16
N LYS A 46 -0.07 13.59 -6.52
CA LYS A 46 -0.56 13.71 -5.13
C LYS A 46 -2.01 13.22 -5.00
N VAL A 47 -2.89 13.64 -5.90
CA VAL A 47 -4.31 13.25 -5.88
C VAL A 47 -4.48 11.75 -6.10
N ILE A 48 -3.87 11.19 -7.15
CA ILE A 48 -4.05 9.78 -7.46
C ILE A 48 -3.36 8.90 -6.42
N ARG A 49 -2.18 9.29 -5.91
CA ARG A 49 -1.57 8.58 -4.78
C ARG A 49 -2.49 8.58 -3.57
N PHE A 50 -3.14 9.71 -3.26
CA PHE A 50 -4.11 9.75 -2.17
C PHE A 50 -5.26 8.77 -2.40
N VAL A 51 -5.81 8.72 -3.62
CA VAL A 51 -6.86 7.75 -3.99
C VAL A 51 -6.36 6.31 -3.83
N ALA A 52 -5.16 5.99 -4.33
CA ALA A 52 -4.55 4.68 -4.21
C ALA A 52 -4.37 4.26 -2.74
N LEU A 53 -3.86 5.16 -1.89
CA LEU A 53 -3.74 4.94 -0.45
C LEU A 53 -5.09 4.65 0.21
N ARG A 54 -6.17 5.32 -0.21
CA ARG A 54 -7.52 5.02 0.29
C ARG A 54 -7.93 3.61 -0.11
N VAL A 55 -7.77 3.21 -1.38
CA VAL A 55 -8.16 1.89 -1.89
C VAL A 55 -7.51 0.74 -1.11
N ILE A 56 -6.24 0.90 -0.75
CA ILE A 56 -5.48 -0.10 0.02
C ILE A 56 -5.60 0.10 1.54
N ALA A 57 -6.34 1.11 1.98
CA ALA A 57 -6.42 1.52 3.39
C ALA A 57 -5.03 1.77 4.02
N GLY A 58 -4.06 2.25 3.26
CA GLY A 58 -2.66 2.32 3.67
C GLY A 58 -2.31 3.55 4.51
N TYR A 59 -1.14 3.51 5.15
CA TYR A 59 -0.54 4.67 5.81
C TYR A 59 -0.06 5.71 4.80
N ARG A 60 -0.09 6.99 5.20
CA ARG A 60 0.39 8.14 4.39
C ARG A 60 1.88 8.10 4.03
N THR A 61 2.65 7.26 4.70
CA THR A 61 4.09 7.07 4.52
C THR A 61 4.44 6.07 3.42
N ILE A 62 3.47 5.25 3.00
CA ILE A 62 3.68 4.28 1.91
C ILE A 62 4.08 5.03 0.64
N SER A 63 5.17 4.58 0.01
CA SER A 63 5.71 5.20 -1.20
C SER A 63 4.71 5.29 -2.35
N TYR A 64 4.97 6.18 -3.31
CA TYR A 64 4.18 6.32 -4.53
C TYR A 64 4.04 4.96 -5.25
N GLN A 65 5.15 4.31 -5.59
CA GLN A 65 5.14 3.06 -6.36
C GLN A 65 4.37 1.94 -5.64
N ALA A 66 4.66 1.70 -4.37
CA ALA A 66 3.97 0.66 -3.60
C ALA A 66 2.45 0.91 -3.49
N ALA A 67 2.03 2.17 -3.33
CA ALA A 67 0.61 2.50 -3.24
C ALA A 67 -0.14 2.15 -4.54
N HIS A 68 0.43 2.52 -5.69
CA HIS A 68 -0.17 2.28 -7.01
C HIS A 68 -0.22 0.80 -7.38
N ILE A 69 0.86 0.05 -7.13
CA ILE A 69 0.93 -1.39 -7.38
C ILE A 69 -0.13 -2.12 -6.55
N LEU A 70 -0.22 -1.84 -5.24
CA LEU A 70 -1.20 -2.49 -4.36
C LEU A 70 -2.64 -2.10 -4.70
N ALA A 71 -2.87 -0.84 -5.09
CA ALA A 71 -4.20 -0.35 -5.47
C ALA A 71 -4.67 -0.88 -6.82
N ARG A 72 -3.76 -1.41 -7.66
CA ARG A 72 -3.99 -1.74 -9.07
C ARG A 72 -4.52 -0.51 -9.83
N ILE A 73 -3.94 0.65 -9.54
CA ILE A 73 -4.25 1.93 -10.19
C ILE A 73 -2.94 2.44 -10.79
N PRO A 74 -2.80 2.47 -12.13
CA PRO A 74 -1.61 3.03 -12.76
C PRO A 74 -1.37 4.50 -12.36
N PRO A 75 -0.11 4.95 -12.26
CA PRO A 75 0.27 6.35 -12.13
C PRO A 75 -0.37 7.28 -13.18
N ILE A 76 -0.42 8.58 -12.88
CA ILE A 76 -1.14 9.56 -13.72
C ILE A 76 -0.60 9.59 -15.14
N GLU A 77 0.71 9.54 -15.30
CA GLU A 77 1.41 9.61 -16.57
C GLU A 77 0.98 8.49 -17.52
N TYR A 78 0.82 7.27 -17.03
CA TYR A 78 0.36 6.15 -17.85
C TYR A 78 -1.13 6.23 -18.15
N LEU A 79 -1.93 6.67 -17.17
CA LEU A 79 -3.37 6.87 -17.37
C LEU A 79 -3.62 7.96 -18.42
N ALA A 80 -2.97 9.12 -18.29
CA ALA A 80 -3.08 10.23 -19.24
C ALA A 80 -2.69 9.80 -20.66
N TRP A 81 -1.52 9.18 -20.80
CA TRP A 81 -1.05 8.63 -22.06
C TRP A 81 -2.05 7.64 -22.67
N LYS A 82 -2.63 6.73 -21.86
CA LYS A 82 -3.65 5.79 -22.34
C LYS A 82 -4.85 6.52 -22.94
N TYR A 83 -5.41 7.49 -22.22
CA TYR A 83 -6.62 8.19 -22.65
C TYR A 83 -6.38 9.05 -23.91
N GLU A 84 -5.25 9.74 -23.98
CA GLU A 84 -4.82 10.48 -25.17
C GLU A 84 -4.63 9.55 -26.37
N THR A 85 -3.90 8.44 -26.20
CA THR A 85 -3.62 7.50 -27.29
C THR A 85 -4.91 6.88 -27.84
N ILE A 86 -5.86 6.52 -26.97
CA ILE A 86 -7.16 6.01 -27.41
C ILE A 86 -7.93 7.09 -28.19
N TYR A 87 -7.91 8.33 -27.71
CA TYR A 87 -8.58 9.44 -28.36
C TYR A 87 -8.02 9.72 -29.76
N GLU A 88 -6.70 9.89 -29.89
CA GLU A 88 -6.06 10.20 -31.17
C GLU A 88 -6.25 9.07 -32.18
N ARG A 89 -6.11 7.81 -31.77
CA ARG A 89 -6.40 6.65 -32.66
C ARG A 89 -7.85 6.64 -33.13
N THR A 90 -8.79 6.93 -32.24
CA THR A 90 -10.22 6.98 -32.59
C THR A 90 -10.54 8.17 -33.51
N LYS A 91 -9.84 9.29 -33.32
CA LYS A 91 -9.98 10.51 -34.13
C LYS A 91 -9.43 10.31 -35.55
N LEU A 92 -8.27 9.69 -35.70
CA LEU A 92 -7.68 9.38 -37.02
C LEU A 92 -8.62 8.52 -37.87
N LEU A 93 -9.17 7.45 -37.28
CA LEU A 93 -10.14 6.60 -38.00
C LEU A 93 -11.35 7.40 -38.50
N LYS A 94 -11.86 8.34 -37.69
CA LYS A 94 -12.97 9.22 -38.10
C LYS A 94 -12.58 10.19 -39.21
N GLN A 95 -11.34 10.69 -39.20
CA GLN A 95 -10.83 11.59 -40.24
C GLN A 95 -10.68 10.86 -41.58
N ASP A 96 -10.36 9.57 -41.55
CA ASP A 96 -10.32 8.69 -42.73
C ASP A 96 -11.72 8.25 -43.21
N GLY A 97 -12.79 8.86 -42.69
CA GLY A 97 -14.18 8.55 -43.03
C GLY A 97 -14.70 7.24 -42.43
N GLN A 98 -13.91 6.59 -41.57
CA GLN A 98 -14.30 5.33 -40.92
C GLN A 98 -14.97 5.63 -39.57
N VAL A 99 -16.11 4.98 -39.30
CA VAL A 99 -16.70 4.97 -37.96
C VAL A 99 -16.25 3.67 -37.29
N PRO A 100 -15.38 3.72 -36.26
CA PRO A 100 -14.86 2.49 -35.67
C PRO A 100 -15.99 1.69 -35.04
N THR A 101 -16.07 0.42 -35.40
CA THR A 101 -16.99 -0.55 -34.82
C THR A 101 -16.71 -0.71 -33.32
N THR A 102 -17.70 -1.25 -32.59
CA THR A 102 -17.53 -1.59 -31.17
C THR A 102 -16.36 -2.54 -30.96
N ARG A 103 -16.13 -3.46 -31.90
CA ARG A 103 -15.03 -4.44 -31.85
C ARG A 103 -13.68 -3.75 -31.98
N GLU A 104 -13.49 -2.91 -32.99
CA GLU A 104 -12.23 -2.18 -33.21
C GLU A 104 -11.89 -1.27 -32.03
N LYS A 105 -12.88 -0.56 -31.47
CA LYS A 105 -12.66 0.25 -30.25
C LYS A 105 -12.17 -0.59 -29.08
N LYS A 106 -12.69 -1.81 -28.92
CA LYS A 106 -12.28 -2.73 -27.86
C LYS A 106 -10.86 -3.26 -28.11
N GLU A 107 -10.51 -3.58 -29.34
CA GLU A 107 -9.17 -4.03 -29.74
C GLU A 107 -8.12 -2.91 -29.54
N ILE A 108 -8.42 -1.67 -29.95
CA ILE A 108 -7.58 -0.49 -29.68
C ILE A 108 -7.38 -0.32 -28.17
N LYS A 109 -8.46 -0.32 -27.39
CA LYS A 109 -8.39 -0.15 -25.94
C LYS A 109 -7.52 -1.24 -25.31
N LYS A 110 -7.71 -2.50 -25.69
CA LYS A 110 -6.94 -3.63 -25.17
C LYS A 110 -5.44 -3.46 -25.45
N TYR A 111 -5.08 -3.18 -26.71
CA TYR A 111 -3.69 -2.96 -27.11
C TYR A 111 -3.03 -1.80 -26.33
N VAL A 112 -3.74 -0.67 -26.18
CA VAL A 112 -3.21 0.48 -25.44
C VAL A 112 -3.09 0.16 -23.94
N GLU A 113 -4.04 -0.58 -23.36
CA GLU A 113 -3.97 -1.01 -21.96
C GLU A 113 -2.79 -1.96 -21.70
N GLU A 114 -2.56 -2.95 -22.57
CA GLU A 114 -1.39 -3.84 -22.50
C GLU A 114 -0.08 -3.04 -22.62
N THR A 115 0.00 -2.11 -23.58
CA THR A 115 1.17 -1.25 -23.76
C THR A 115 1.43 -0.37 -22.52
N MET A 116 0.37 0.19 -21.94
CA MET A 116 0.43 0.99 -20.72
C MET A 116 0.99 0.18 -19.54
N TYR A 117 0.49 -1.04 -19.34
CA TYR A 117 0.96 -1.91 -18.26
C TYR A 117 2.42 -2.35 -18.46
N ASN A 118 2.83 -2.65 -19.69
CA ASN A 118 4.22 -2.99 -20.00
C ASN A 118 5.18 -1.83 -19.71
N ARG A 119 4.82 -0.60 -20.12
CA ARG A 119 5.60 0.60 -19.78
C ARG A 119 5.70 0.79 -18.27
N TRP A 120 4.57 0.72 -17.57
CA TRP A 120 4.55 0.86 -16.12
C TRP A 120 5.41 -0.20 -15.43
N LYS A 121 5.28 -1.48 -15.84
CA LYS A 121 6.08 -2.60 -15.31
C LYS A 121 7.59 -2.39 -15.50
N ASN A 122 8.01 -1.86 -16.64
CA ASN A 122 9.42 -1.59 -16.91
C ASN A 122 9.96 -0.48 -16.01
N ASP A 123 9.23 0.63 -15.87
CA ASP A 123 9.68 1.76 -15.06
C ASP A 123 9.77 1.40 -13.57
N ILE A 124 8.86 0.57 -13.07
CA ILE A 124 8.92 0.10 -11.68
C ILE A 124 9.95 -1.00 -11.45
N GLN A 125 10.79 -1.37 -12.42
CA GLN A 125 11.94 -2.26 -12.17
C GLN A 125 13.20 -1.50 -11.75
N GLU A 126 13.23 -0.17 -11.89
CA GLU A 126 14.43 0.62 -11.55
C GLU A 126 14.91 0.38 -10.11
N PRO A 127 16.18 0.01 -9.87
CA PRO A 127 16.65 -0.49 -8.56
C PRO A 127 16.46 0.47 -7.37
N ASN A 128 16.59 1.77 -7.61
CA ASN A 128 16.65 2.79 -6.55
C ASN A 128 15.28 3.42 -6.23
N LEU A 129 14.20 2.86 -6.75
CA LEU A 129 12.86 3.37 -6.48
C LEU A 129 12.35 2.94 -5.09
N PRO A 130 11.64 3.84 -4.38
CA PRO A 130 11.04 3.51 -3.09
C PRO A 130 10.02 2.37 -3.16
N GLY A 131 9.76 1.73 -2.02
CA GLY A 131 8.79 0.64 -1.91
C GLY A 131 9.34 -0.73 -2.32
N LYS A 132 10.67 -0.91 -2.24
CA LYS A 132 11.41 -2.13 -2.58
C LYS A 132 10.69 -3.43 -2.17
N ARG A 133 10.35 -3.60 -0.88
CA ARG A 133 9.63 -4.77 -0.34
C ARG A 133 8.40 -5.15 -1.16
N THR A 134 7.52 -4.17 -1.41
CA THR A 134 6.26 -4.40 -2.12
C THR A 134 6.50 -4.66 -3.61
N ARG A 135 7.41 -3.90 -4.23
CA ARG A 135 7.74 -4.04 -5.64
C ARG A 135 8.34 -5.40 -5.94
N GLU A 136 9.38 -5.80 -5.22
CA GLU A 136 10.10 -7.06 -5.44
C GLU A 136 9.20 -8.28 -5.21
N ALA A 137 8.24 -8.19 -4.28
CA ALA A 137 7.28 -9.27 -4.06
C ALA A 137 6.23 -9.42 -5.17
N ILE A 138 5.84 -8.31 -5.82
CA ILE A 138 4.72 -8.31 -6.79
C ILE A 138 5.21 -8.39 -8.22
N LEU A 139 6.33 -7.75 -8.55
CA LEU A 139 6.90 -7.69 -9.91
C LEU A 139 7.02 -9.05 -10.61
N PRO A 140 7.44 -10.13 -9.94
CA PRO A 140 7.51 -11.46 -10.57
C PRO A 140 6.15 -11.97 -11.08
N ASN A 141 5.05 -11.50 -10.49
CA ASN A 141 3.68 -11.90 -10.84
C ASN A 141 2.82 -10.68 -11.21
N PHE A 142 3.42 -9.67 -11.83
CA PHE A 142 2.78 -8.36 -12.04
C PHE A 142 1.46 -8.47 -12.80
N GLU A 143 1.43 -9.18 -13.92
CA GLU A 143 0.25 -9.37 -14.77
C GLU A 143 -0.89 -10.03 -13.97
N SER A 144 -0.61 -11.18 -13.35
CA SER A 144 -1.56 -11.89 -12.49
C SER A 144 -2.07 -11.01 -11.34
N TRP A 145 -1.19 -10.20 -10.74
CA TRP A 145 -1.58 -9.26 -9.68
C TRP A 145 -2.52 -8.15 -10.16
N ILE A 146 -2.24 -7.59 -11.34
CA ILE A 146 -3.06 -6.53 -11.94
C ILE A 146 -4.40 -7.07 -12.43
N GLU A 147 -4.45 -8.31 -12.92
CA GLU A 147 -5.62 -8.90 -13.56
C GLU A 147 -6.50 -9.76 -12.65
N ARG A 148 -6.02 -10.12 -11.45
CA ARG A 148 -6.78 -10.96 -10.50
C ARG A 148 -8.22 -10.48 -10.28
N GLN A 149 -9.13 -11.45 -10.20
CA GLN A 149 -10.57 -11.19 -10.00
C GLN A 149 -10.98 -11.32 -8.52
N HIS A 150 -10.16 -12.02 -7.74
CA HIS A 150 -10.35 -12.24 -6.31
C HIS A 150 -9.41 -11.40 -5.46
N GLY A 151 -9.66 -11.44 -4.15
CA GLY A 151 -8.82 -10.81 -3.14
C GLY A 151 -9.04 -9.30 -3.00
N TYR A 152 -9.04 -8.82 -1.76
CA TYR A 152 -9.14 -7.39 -1.47
C TYR A 152 -8.06 -6.97 -0.49
N MET A 153 -7.63 -5.72 -0.61
CA MET A 153 -6.66 -5.15 0.31
C MET A 153 -7.37 -4.77 1.61
N THR A 154 -6.89 -5.30 2.74
CA THR A 154 -7.26 -4.78 4.06
C THR A 154 -6.18 -3.85 4.60
N PHE A 155 -6.50 -3.10 5.65
CA PHE A 155 -5.50 -2.27 6.31
C PHE A 155 -4.30 -3.10 6.75
N ARG A 156 -4.54 -4.23 7.42
CA ARG A 156 -3.50 -5.07 8.03
C ARG A 156 -2.72 -5.88 7.00
N LEU A 157 -3.37 -6.38 5.95
CA LEU A 157 -2.67 -6.98 4.82
C LEU A 157 -1.74 -5.96 4.13
N THR A 158 -2.19 -4.72 3.98
CA THR A 158 -1.36 -3.64 3.44
C THR A 158 -0.16 -3.34 4.34
N GLN A 159 -0.30 -3.41 5.66
CA GLN A 159 0.83 -3.26 6.57
C GLN A 159 1.89 -4.34 6.33
N LEU A 160 1.47 -5.62 6.25
CA LEU A 160 2.38 -6.74 5.98
C LEU A 160 3.15 -6.58 4.66
N LEU A 161 2.43 -6.27 3.57
CA LEU A 161 2.99 -6.16 2.23
C LEU A 161 3.91 -4.95 2.05
N THR A 162 3.74 -3.91 2.86
CA THR A 162 4.55 -2.69 2.78
C THR A 162 5.62 -2.58 3.85
N GLY A 163 5.50 -3.35 4.95
CA GLY A 163 6.29 -3.15 6.15
C GLY A 163 5.97 -1.85 6.90
N HIS A 164 4.91 -1.14 6.52
CA HIS A 164 4.49 0.09 7.18
C HIS A 164 3.38 -0.23 8.18
N GLY A 165 3.64 -0.08 9.46
CA GLY A 165 2.67 -0.46 10.48
C GLY A 165 3.25 -0.61 11.85
N THR A 166 2.62 -1.46 12.66
CA THR A 166 3.06 -1.76 14.02
C THR A 166 4.22 -2.74 14.05
N PHE A 167 5.26 -2.46 13.27
CA PHE A 167 6.54 -3.15 13.27
C PHE A 167 7.57 -2.22 13.90
N GLN A 168 8.31 -2.69 14.90
CA GLN A 168 9.18 -1.81 15.66
C GLN A 168 10.28 -1.16 14.80
N GLU A 169 10.79 -1.85 13.77
CA GLU A 169 11.70 -1.27 12.77
C GLU A 169 11.10 0.00 12.13
N PHE A 170 9.82 -0.09 11.72
CA PHE A 170 9.14 1.02 11.06
C PHE A 170 8.86 2.17 12.03
N ILE A 171 8.41 1.87 13.25
CA ILE A 171 8.10 2.87 14.28
C ILE A 171 9.37 3.64 14.67
N TYR A 172 10.48 2.93 14.89
CA TYR A 172 11.80 3.52 15.12
C TYR A 172 12.23 4.44 13.97
N LYS A 173 12.13 3.95 12.72
CA LYS A 173 12.50 4.71 11.52
C LYS A 173 11.73 6.03 11.36
N ILE A 174 10.49 6.11 11.84
CA ILE A 174 9.68 7.34 11.79
C ILE A 174 9.80 8.20 13.06
N GLY A 175 10.71 7.86 13.98
CA GLY A 175 11.01 8.61 15.19
C GLY A 175 9.92 8.54 16.25
N LYS A 176 9.09 7.49 16.23
CA LYS A 176 8.02 7.28 17.23
C LYS A 176 8.44 6.41 18.41
N ASP A 177 9.56 5.73 18.29
CA ASP A 177 10.14 4.90 19.34
C ASP A 177 11.66 4.96 19.25
N ASP A 178 12.33 4.61 20.33
CA ASP A 178 13.78 4.69 20.49
C ASP A 178 14.51 3.39 20.12
N SER A 179 13.77 2.30 19.92
CA SER A 179 14.33 0.98 19.63
C SER A 179 13.59 0.29 18.48
N PRO A 180 14.28 -0.49 17.62
CA PRO A 180 13.68 -1.36 16.62
C PRO A 180 13.38 -2.79 17.13
N VAL A 181 13.63 -3.07 18.42
CA VAL A 181 13.54 -4.41 19.02
C VAL A 181 12.09 -4.92 19.11
N CYS A 182 11.88 -6.20 18.78
CA CYS A 182 10.57 -6.82 18.87
C CYS A 182 10.08 -6.92 20.32
N ILE A 183 9.01 -6.19 20.64
CA ILE A 183 8.38 -6.21 21.96
C ILE A 183 7.73 -7.55 22.34
N HIS A 184 7.63 -8.49 21.39
CA HIS A 184 6.98 -9.78 21.59
C HIS A 184 7.97 -10.93 21.81
N CYS A 185 9.22 -10.82 21.37
CA CYS A 185 10.20 -11.90 21.47
C CYS A 185 11.65 -11.42 21.63
N ALA A 186 11.87 -10.12 21.85
CA ALA A 186 13.18 -9.50 22.02
C ALA A 186 14.17 -9.67 20.84
N GLU A 187 13.68 -10.05 19.64
CA GLU A 187 14.50 -10.02 18.43
C GLU A 187 15.00 -8.61 18.17
N THR A 188 16.25 -8.49 17.72
CA THR A 188 16.95 -7.20 17.58
C THR A 188 16.26 -6.21 16.64
N VAL A 189 15.56 -6.71 15.61
CA VAL A 189 14.83 -5.89 14.64
C VAL A 189 13.48 -6.55 14.30
N ASP A 190 12.38 -5.91 14.70
CA ASP A 190 11.02 -6.32 14.33
C ASP A 190 10.64 -5.78 12.95
N THR A 191 10.94 -6.57 11.93
CA THR A 191 10.46 -6.34 10.57
C THR A 191 9.14 -7.05 10.32
N ALA A 192 8.42 -6.64 9.27
CA ALA A 192 7.27 -7.41 8.77
C ALA A 192 7.64 -8.86 8.39
N GLN A 193 8.86 -9.09 7.90
CA GLN A 193 9.33 -10.44 7.58
C GLN A 193 9.58 -11.27 8.84
N HIS A 194 10.18 -10.67 9.88
CA HIS A 194 10.34 -11.32 11.17
C HIS A 194 8.98 -11.73 11.75
N THR A 195 8.01 -10.82 11.76
CA THR A 195 6.64 -11.13 12.21
C THR A 195 6.06 -12.32 11.43
N LEU A 196 6.21 -12.34 10.10
CA LEU A 196 5.67 -13.36 9.19
C LEU A 196 6.36 -14.72 9.28
N GLU A 197 7.68 -14.77 9.50
CA GLU A 197 8.47 -16.01 9.39
C GLU A 197 9.00 -16.54 10.72
N ARG A 198 9.35 -15.68 11.67
CA ARG A 198 10.28 -16.04 12.76
C ARG A 198 9.77 -15.75 14.16
N CYS A 199 8.93 -14.74 14.34
CA CYS A 199 8.54 -14.27 15.67
C CYS A 199 7.72 -15.34 16.43
N PRO A 200 8.27 -15.97 17.50
CA PRO A 200 7.64 -17.13 18.15
C PRO A 200 6.25 -16.84 18.73
N ALA A 201 5.96 -15.57 19.05
CA ALA A 201 4.66 -15.12 19.51
C ALA A 201 3.51 -15.47 18.54
N TRP A 202 3.81 -15.65 17.24
CA TRP A 202 2.83 -15.89 16.19
C TRP A 202 2.89 -17.32 15.61
N ASP A 203 3.56 -18.26 16.27
CA ASP A 203 3.75 -19.60 15.71
C ASP A 203 2.44 -20.37 15.48
N LYS A 204 1.47 -20.21 16.37
CA LYS A 204 0.16 -20.85 16.22
C LYS A 204 -0.57 -20.32 14.97
N GLN A 205 -0.52 -19.00 14.76
CA GLN A 205 -1.11 -18.33 13.60
C GLN A 205 -0.35 -18.71 12.32
N ARG A 206 0.99 -18.71 12.37
CA ARG A 206 1.87 -19.05 11.25
C ARG A 206 1.68 -20.50 10.80
N LYS A 207 1.55 -21.45 11.73
CA LYS A 207 1.24 -22.86 11.41
C LYS A 207 -0.06 -22.98 10.61
N ARG A 208 -1.12 -22.25 10.97
CA ARG A 208 -2.37 -22.20 10.19
C ARG A 208 -2.22 -21.54 8.82
N LEU A 209 -1.36 -20.54 8.70
CA LEU A 209 -1.04 -19.94 7.41
C LEU A 209 -0.34 -20.95 6.50
N ILE A 210 0.69 -21.62 7.02
CA ILE A 210 1.52 -22.60 6.31
C ILE A 210 0.70 -23.76 5.74
N THR A 211 -0.34 -24.22 6.44
CA THR A 211 -1.20 -25.30 5.93
C THR A 211 -1.91 -24.95 4.62
N THR A 212 -2.05 -23.66 4.31
CA THR A 212 -2.70 -23.19 3.07
C THR A 212 -1.69 -22.71 2.03
N VAL A 213 -0.68 -21.93 2.43
CA VAL A 213 0.24 -21.27 1.48
C VAL A 213 1.58 -22.00 1.31
N GLY A 214 1.86 -23.02 2.13
CA GLY A 214 3.12 -23.75 2.14
C GLY A 214 4.14 -23.19 3.14
N ASN A 215 5.29 -23.86 3.23
CA ASN A 215 6.34 -23.58 4.22
C ASN A 215 7.19 -22.33 3.90
N ASP A 216 7.36 -22.01 2.62
CA ASP A 216 8.10 -20.82 2.20
C ASP A 216 7.21 -19.58 2.32
N LEU A 217 7.50 -18.76 3.34
CA LEU A 217 6.80 -17.51 3.64
C LEU A 217 7.58 -16.27 3.18
N SER A 218 8.57 -16.43 2.30
CA SER A 218 9.13 -15.31 1.56
C SER A 218 7.99 -14.52 0.89
N LEU A 219 8.14 -13.19 0.84
CA LEU A 219 7.02 -12.34 0.47
C LEU A 219 6.57 -12.55 -0.99
N ASP A 220 7.49 -12.86 -1.91
CA ASP A 220 7.16 -13.16 -3.30
C ASP A 220 6.44 -14.51 -3.44
N THR A 221 6.86 -15.54 -2.70
CA THR A 221 6.16 -16.84 -2.67
C THR A 221 4.77 -16.70 -2.06
N LEU A 222 4.63 -15.94 -0.97
CA LEU A 222 3.32 -15.65 -0.40
C LEU A 222 2.41 -14.93 -1.39
N VAL A 223 2.91 -13.90 -2.08
CA VAL A 223 2.14 -13.18 -3.11
C VAL A 223 1.75 -14.11 -4.26
N ARG A 224 2.68 -14.94 -4.74
CA ARG A 224 2.42 -15.95 -5.78
C ARG A 224 1.27 -16.87 -5.36
N LYS A 225 1.31 -17.38 -4.14
CA LYS A 225 0.27 -18.25 -3.56
C LYS A 225 -1.08 -17.56 -3.43
N MET A 226 -1.11 -16.32 -2.96
CA MET A 226 -2.34 -15.52 -2.86
C MET A 226 -3.07 -15.37 -4.20
N LEU A 227 -2.34 -15.41 -5.32
CA LEU A 227 -2.91 -15.27 -6.66
C LEU A 227 -3.57 -16.56 -7.18
N GLU A 228 -3.38 -17.70 -6.52
CA GLU A 228 -3.91 -19.00 -6.97
C GLU A 228 -5.42 -19.16 -6.70
N SER A 229 -5.94 -18.63 -5.59
CA SER A 229 -7.38 -18.73 -5.25
C SER A 229 -7.84 -17.72 -4.20
N ASP A 230 -9.16 -17.55 -4.04
CA ASP A 230 -9.75 -16.79 -2.93
C ASP A 230 -9.31 -17.33 -1.56
N ASP A 231 -9.28 -18.66 -1.38
CA ASP A 231 -8.87 -19.28 -0.11
C ASP A 231 -7.40 -19.00 0.21
N ALA A 232 -6.52 -19.09 -0.79
CA ALA A 232 -5.10 -18.77 -0.64
C ALA A 232 -4.86 -17.28 -0.37
N TRP A 233 -5.77 -16.39 -0.79
CA TRP A 233 -5.75 -14.98 -0.42
C TRP A 233 -6.29 -14.73 1.01
N ASN A 234 -7.34 -15.47 1.38
CA ASN A 234 -8.04 -15.31 2.66
C ASN A 234 -7.20 -15.79 3.84
N ALA A 235 -6.34 -16.79 3.64
CA ALA A 235 -5.42 -17.28 4.69
C ALA A 235 -4.45 -16.19 5.22
N PRO A 236 -3.61 -15.52 4.39
CA PRO A 236 -2.78 -14.42 4.85
C PRO A 236 -3.58 -13.21 5.30
N THR A 237 -4.76 -12.97 4.71
CA THR A 237 -5.66 -11.90 5.18
C THR A 237 -6.07 -12.15 6.63
N SER A 238 -6.54 -13.37 6.95
CA SER A 238 -6.97 -13.76 8.29
C SER A 238 -5.81 -13.74 9.29
N TYR A 239 -4.64 -14.25 8.87
CA TYR A 239 -3.40 -14.15 9.65
C TYR A 239 -3.07 -12.69 10.00
N CYS A 240 -3.11 -11.78 9.01
CA CYS A 240 -2.84 -10.37 9.21
C CYS A 240 -3.86 -9.73 10.15
N GLU A 241 -5.15 -10.04 10.02
CA GLU A 241 -6.18 -9.50 10.90
C GLU A 241 -5.91 -9.87 12.36
N GLU A 242 -5.59 -11.13 12.65
CA GLU A 242 -5.30 -11.60 14.01
C GLU A 242 -3.98 -11.04 14.55
N VAL A 243 -2.87 -11.25 13.84
CA VAL A 243 -1.52 -10.86 14.30
C VAL A 243 -1.38 -9.35 14.39
N MET A 244 -1.76 -8.62 13.35
CA MET A 244 -1.60 -7.16 13.38
C MET A 244 -2.56 -6.50 14.35
N SER A 245 -3.77 -7.04 14.58
CA SER A 245 -4.65 -6.51 15.63
C SER A 245 -4.05 -6.64 17.03
N ALA A 246 -3.40 -7.77 17.32
CA ALA A 246 -2.73 -8.01 18.59
C ALA A 246 -1.49 -7.11 18.75
N LYS A 247 -0.68 -6.94 17.70
CA LYS A 247 0.45 -5.99 17.70
C LYS A 247 -0.04 -4.55 17.91
N GLU A 248 -1.09 -4.14 17.20
CA GLU A 248 -1.71 -2.82 17.34
C GLU A 248 -2.26 -2.58 18.75
N GLU A 249 -2.84 -3.59 19.39
CA GLU A 249 -3.31 -3.47 20.77
C GLU A 249 -2.16 -3.35 21.76
N ARG A 250 -1.12 -4.19 21.61
CA ARG A 250 0.05 -4.09 22.50
C ARG A 250 0.74 -2.73 22.39
N GLU A 251 0.84 -2.19 21.18
CA GLU A 251 1.41 -0.86 20.95
C GLU A 251 0.56 0.24 21.60
N ARG A 252 -0.78 0.17 21.49
CA ARG A 252 -1.68 1.11 22.18
C ARG A 252 -1.47 1.10 23.70
N LEU A 253 -1.35 -0.09 24.29
CA LEU A 253 -1.10 -0.22 25.73
C LEU A 253 0.27 0.35 26.11
N ARG A 254 1.31 0.10 25.32
CA ARG A 254 2.66 0.66 25.54
C ARG A 254 2.64 2.19 25.48
N GLU A 255 2.00 2.79 24.47
CA GLU A 255 1.86 4.25 24.37
C GLU A 255 1.11 4.83 25.59
N GLN A 256 0.10 4.12 26.10
CA GLN A 256 -0.63 4.53 27.30
C GLN A 256 0.24 4.46 28.57
N GLU A 257 0.98 3.36 28.76
CA GLU A 257 1.93 3.18 29.87
C GLU A 257 3.02 4.28 29.86
N GLN A 258 3.57 4.61 28.70
CA GLN A 258 4.55 5.70 28.55
C GLN A 258 3.95 7.06 28.91
N ARG A 259 2.74 7.36 28.42
CA ARG A 259 2.04 8.62 28.75
C ARG A 259 1.72 8.73 30.23
N ASN A 260 1.33 7.63 30.88
CA ASN A 260 1.05 7.62 32.31
C ASN A 260 2.34 7.87 33.12
N ARG A 261 3.45 7.20 32.78
CA ARG A 261 4.76 7.45 33.42
C ARG A 261 5.20 8.91 33.27
N LEU A 262 5.04 9.50 32.09
CA LEU A 262 5.38 10.91 31.86
C LEU A 262 4.51 11.86 32.69
N ARG A 263 3.23 11.52 32.92
CA ARG A 263 2.33 12.30 33.77
C ARG A 263 2.69 12.18 35.25
N GLU A 264 3.02 10.98 35.72
CA GLU A 264 3.48 10.75 37.09
C GLU A 264 4.78 11.53 37.35
N MET A 265 5.76 11.45 36.45
CA MET A 265 7.00 12.23 36.55
C MET A 265 6.78 13.74 36.57
N SER A 266 5.80 14.27 35.81
CA SER A 266 5.48 15.70 35.85
C SER A 266 4.77 16.12 37.14
N GLN A 267 3.96 15.23 37.73
CA GLN A 267 3.28 15.49 39.01
C GLN A 267 4.27 15.44 40.19
N ASP A 268 5.27 14.57 40.14
CA ASP A 268 6.33 14.51 41.16
C ASP A 268 7.24 15.75 41.14
N THR A 269 7.46 16.37 39.96
CA THR A 269 8.20 17.65 39.87
C THR A 269 7.41 18.86 40.38
N ASP A 270 6.08 18.77 40.41
CA ASP A 270 5.17 19.81 40.94
C ASP A 270 4.73 19.53 42.40
N SER A 271 5.25 18.46 43.02
CA SER A 271 4.96 18.13 44.41
C SER A 271 5.60 19.16 45.37
N PRO A 272 4.88 19.63 46.41
CA PRO A 272 5.42 20.57 47.40
C PRO A 272 6.76 20.12 48.00
N ASP A 273 6.96 18.81 48.16
CA ASP A 273 8.19 18.23 48.70
C ASP A 273 9.42 18.38 47.77
N PHE A 274 9.21 18.47 46.44
CA PHE A 274 10.29 18.71 45.48
C PHE A 274 10.69 20.19 45.44
N VAL A 275 9.69 21.10 45.51
CA VAL A 275 9.92 22.56 45.62
C VAL A 275 10.62 22.91 46.93
N ILE A 276 10.23 22.28 48.05
CA ILE A 276 10.87 22.47 49.36
C ILE A 276 12.33 21.96 49.36
N ARG A 277 12.65 20.87 48.66
CA ARG A 277 14.03 20.35 48.55
C ARG A 277 14.97 21.25 47.75
N ILE A 278 14.46 22.04 46.80
CA ILE A 278 15.25 23.03 46.05
C ILE A 278 15.38 24.34 46.83
N ALA A 279 14.37 24.73 47.63
CA ALA A 279 14.41 25.94 48.45
C ALA A 279 15.33 25.87 49.69
N HIS A 280 15.83 24.68 50.04
CA HIS A 280 16.74 24.46 51.17
C HIS A 280 18.18 24.07 50.76
N ARG A 281 18.55 24.28 49.49
CA ARG A 281 19.94 24.29 49.01
C ARG A 281 20.33 25.69 48.57
#